data_AF-A0A6S7D7Y5-F1
#
_entry.id   AF-A0A6S7D7Y5-F1
#
_cell.length_a   1.000
_cell.length_b   1.000
_cell.length_c   1.000
_cell.angle_alpha   90.00
_cell.angle_beta   90.00
_cell.angle_gamma   90.00
#
_symmetry.space_group_name_H-M   'P 1'
#
loop_
_entity.id
_entity.type
_entity.pdbx_description
1 polymer ?
#
loop_
_entity_poly.entity_id
_entity_poly.type
_entity_poly.pdbx_seq_one_letter_code
_entity_poly.pdbx_strand_id
1 'polypeptide(L)'
;MTAAFRRYVVGDWESLWPSEPYMKHRILIDLLARKAVAGQDRFRRQWHAMSVEHVEYMQQIFEETFPDIFDEPHEYGFECIDAPPAWALAAWPWPRIDGEGAEGNDAGTGMSDIDDDAW
;
A
#
# COMPACT_ATOMS: atom_id res chain seq x y z
N MET A 1 34.18 1.85 19.91
CA MET A 1 32.79 1.81 20.42
C MET A 1 31.91 1.53 19.22
N THR A 2 31.43 0.30 19.04
CA THR A 2 30.47 -0.02 17.98
C THR A 2 29.13 0.56 18.39
N ALA A 3 28.72 1.67 17.76
CA ALA A 3 27.33 2.10 17.83
C ALA A 3 26.47 0.91 17.41
N ALA A 4 25.45 0.57 18.20
CA ALA A 4 24.49 -0.45 17.82
C ALA A 4 23.91 -0.04 16.47
N PHE A 5 24.27 -0.77 15.41
CA PHE A 5 23.76 -0.51 14.08
C PHE A 5 22.29 -0.90 14.09
N ARG A 6 21.43 0.10 14.28
CA ARG A 6 19.98 -0.08 14.29
C ARG A 6 19.58 -0.39 12.85
N ARG A 7 19.34 -1.67 12.59
CA ARG A 7 19.14 -2.22 11.25
C ARG A 7 17.88 -1.70 10.59
N TYR A 8 16.84 -1.44 11.39
CA TYR A 8 15.53 -1.10 10.89
C TYR A 8 15.20 0.35 11.18
N VAL A 9 14.47 0.97 10.27
CA VAL A 9 13.85 2.26 10.51
C VAL A 9 12.37 2.20 10.21
N VAL A 10 11.60 2.91 11.02
CA VAL A 10 10.15 3.06 10.87
C VAL A 10 9.79 4.52 10.73
N GLY A 11 8.90 4.84 9.82
CA GLY A 11 8.45 6.21 9.61
C GLY A 11 7.03 6.25 9.08
N ASP A 12 6.37 7.37 9.35
CA ASP A 12 5.10 7.71 8.71
C ASP A 12 5.40 8.50 7.43
N TRP A 13 4.66 8.21 6.36
CA TRP A 13 4.79 8.88 5.07
C TRP A 13 3.41 9.34 4.59
N GLU A 14 3.32 10.50 3.97
CA GLU A 14 2.05 10.97 3.38
C GLU A 14 2.06 10.72 1.88
N SER A 15 0.96 10.16 1.39
CA SER A 15 0.73 9.87 -0.02
C SER A 15 0.97 11.09 -0.88
N LEU A 16 1.85 10.92 -1.87
CA LEU A 16 2.07 11.89 -2.95
C LEU A 16 1.11 11.67 -4.12
N TRP A 17 0.23 10.67 -4.03
CA TRP A 17 -0.67 10.28 -5.12
C TRP A 17 -1.82 11.30 -5.29
N PRO A 18 -2.05 11.81 -6.51
CA PRO A 18 -3.18 12.71 -6.77
C PRO A 18 -4.56 12.07 -6.58
N SER A 19 -4.67 10.75 -6.72
CA SER A 19 -5.90 9.98 -6.53
C SER A 19 -6.23 9.72 -5.06
N GLU A 20 -5.21 9.68 -4.21
CA GLU A 20 -5.35 9.46 -2.77
C GLU A 20 -4.54 10.50 -1.98
N PRO A 21 -4.83 11.80 -2.18
CA PRO A 21 -4.13 12.83 -1.44
C PRO A 21 -4.46 12.63 0.04
N TYR A 22 -3.45 12.75 0.90
CA TYR A 22 -3.57 12.60 2.36
C TYR A 22 -3.71 11.17 2.91
N MET A 23 -3.61 10.11 2.09
CA MET A 23 -3.46 8.77 2.66
C MET A 23 -2.14 8.72 3.46
N LYS A 24 -2.21 8.29 4.71
CA LYS A 24 -1.02 8.10 5.54
C LYS A 24 -0.54 6.66 5.39
N HIS A 25 0.76 6.50 5.22
CA HIS A 25 1.45 5.23 5.20
C HIS A 25 2.35 5.14 6.41
N ARG A 26 2.61 3.93 6.88
CA ARG A 26 3.75 3.65 7.78
C ARG A 26 4.61 2.59 7.15
N ILE A 27 5.92 2.83 7.09
CA ILE A 27 6.86 2.03 6.32
C ILE A 27 7.96 1.52 7.25
N LEU A 28 8.37 0.28 7.02
CA LEU A 28 9.56 -0.33 7.62
C LEU A 28 10.62 -0.49 6.53
N ILE A 29 11.80 0.05 6.78
CA ILE A 29 12.97 -0.10 5.92
C ILE A 29 14.05 -0.89 6.66
N ASP A 30 14.68 -1.84 5.97
CA ASP A 30 15.92 -2.48 6.39
C ASP A 30 17.09 -1.71 5.77
N LEU A 31 17.83 -0.98 6.61
CA LEU A 31 18.97 -0.16 6.18
C LEU A 31 20.12 -1.00 5.63
N LEU A 32 20.32 -2.21 6.15
CA LEU A 32 21.38 -3.10 5.70
C LEU A 32 21.10 -3.63 4.28
N ALA A 33 19.84 -3.92 4.00
CA ALA A 33 19.39 -4.31 2.66
C ALA A 33 19.08 -3.10 1.75
N ARG A 34 19.11 -1.87 2.29
CA ARG A 34 18.60 -0.65 1.65
C ARG A 34 17.23 -0.86 0.99
N LYS A 35 16.30 -1.46 1.73
CA LYS A 35 15.03 -1.93 1.18
C LYS A 35 13.83 -1.66 2.08
N ALA A 36 12.75 -1.14 1.51
CA ALA A 36 11.41 -1.17 2.11
C ALA A 36 10.92 -2.62 2.19
N VAL A 37 10.70 -3.11 3.41
CA VAL A 37 10.39 -4.53 3.66
C VAL A 37 8.94 -4.76 4.06
N ALA A 38 8.26 -3.71 4.56
CA ALA A 38 6.83 -3.75 4.86
C ALA A 38 6.26 -2.34 4.86
N GLY A 39 4.96 -2.24 4.61
CA GLY A 39 4.22 -1.00 4.75
C GLY A 39 2.78 -1.24 5.14
N GLN A 40 2.13 -0.19 5.64
CA GLN A 40 0.70 -0.18 5.87
C GLN A 40 0.07 1.13 5.41
N ASP A 41 -1.11 1.01 4.81
CA ASP A 41 -1.95 2.11 4.37
C ASP A 41 -3.02 2.40 5.42
N ARG A 42 -3.23 3.69 5.71
CA ARG A 42 -4.31 4.12 6.59
C ARG A 42 -5.57 4.43 5.77
N PHE A 43 -6.41 3.42 5.62
CA PHE A 43 -7.70 3.52 4.95
C PHE A 43 -8.86 3.44 5.94
N ARG A 44 -9.88 4.30 5.81
CA ARG A 44 -11.07 4.34 6.71
C ARG A 44 -10.73 4.28 8.21
N ARG A 45 -9.68 5.01 8.62
CA ARG A 45 -9.16 5.09 10.01
C ARG A 45 -8.54 3.78 10.53
N GLN A 46 -8.41 2.75 9.70
CA GLN A 46 -7.77 1.48 10.02
C GLN A 46 -6.45 1.35 9.26
N TRP A 47 -5.51 0.60 9.84
CA TRP A 47 -4.26 0.26 9.18
C TRP A 47 -4.42 -1.08 8.46
N HIS A 48 -4.13 -1.08 7.17
CA HIS A 48 -4.09 -2.27 6.35
C HIS A 48 -2.66 -2.49 5.91
N ALA A 49 -2.21 -3.74 5.83
CA ALA A 49 -0.97 -4.05 5.13
C ALA A 49 -0.95 -3.39 3.74
N MET A 50 0.23 -3.09 3.21
CA MET A 50 0.49 -2.81 1.78
C MET A 50 0.78 -4.10 1.00
N SER A 51 0.33 -4.17 -0.25
CA SER A 51 0.66 -5.29 -1.13
C SER A 51 2.16 -5.29 -1.43
N VAL A 52 2.71 -6.41 -1.91
CA VAL A 52 4.13 -6.47 -2.32
C VAL A 52 4.41 -5.43 -3.41
N GLU A 53 3.51 -5.31 -4.40
CA GLU A 53 3.63 -4.31 -5.48
C GLU A 53 3.65 -2.88 -4.95
N HIS A 54 2.81 -2.55 -3.95
CA HIS A 54 2.83 -1.22 -3.33
C HIS A 54 4.14 -0.96 -2.56
N VAL A 55 4.66 -1.97 -1.86
CA VAL A 55 5.97 -1.83 -1.17
C VAL A 55 7.11 -1.67 -2.17
N GLU A 56 7.09 -2.39 -3.29
CA GLU A 56 8.07 -2.24 -4.38
C GLU A 56 7.99 -0.87 -5.04
N TYR A 57 6.79 -0.34 -5.20
CA TYR A 57 6.61 1.02 -5.68
C TYR A 57 7.17 2.07 -4.71
N MET A 58 6.93 1.92 -3.40
CA MET A 58 7.54 2.79 -2.38
C MET A 58 9.07 2.70 -2.40
N GLN A 59 9.63 1.51 -2.63
CA GLN A 59 11.07 1.34 -2.81
C GLN A 59 11.58 2.19 -3.99
N GLN A 60 10.90 2.14 -5.14
CA GLN A 60 11.27 2.94 -6.31
C GLN A 60 11.27 4.44 -5.99
N ILE A 61 10.25 4.94 -5.28
CA ILE A 61 10.22 6.36 -4.85
C ILE A 61 11.45 6.71 -4.02
N PHE A 62 11.81 5.86 -3.05
CA PHE A 62 12.98 6.10 -2.20
C PHE A 62 14.26 6.09 -3.01
N GLU A 63 14.43 5.17 -3.94
CA GLU A 63 15.64 5.10 -4.78
C GLU A 63 15.75 6.29 -5.75
N GLU A 64 14.64 6.73 -6.33
CA GLU A 64 14.65 7.76 -7.37
C GLU A 64 14.60 9.19 -6.82
N THR A 65 13.88 9.40 -5.71
CA THR A 65 13.55 10.74 -5.22
C THR A 65 14.22 11.06 -3.88
N PHE A 66 14.45 10.06 -3.04
CA PHE A 66 14.99 10.23 -1.68
C PHE A 66 16.12 9.23 -1.37
N PRO A 67 17.15 9.10 -2.23
CA PRO A 67 18.14 8.02 -2.13
C PRO A 67 18.98 8.06 -0.84
N ASP A 68 19.06 9.23 -0.22
CA ASP A 68 19.70 9.52 1.06
C ASP A 68 18.89 9.03 2.26
N ILE A 69 17.61 8.65 2.12
CA ILE A 69 16.79 8.09 3.22
C ILE A 69 17.42 6.84 3.86
N PHE A 70 18.22 6.09 3.10
CA PHE A 70 18.89 4.89 3.59
C PHE A 70 20.16 5.20 4.39
N ASP A 71 20.71 6.40 4.24
CA ASP A 71 21.92 6.84 4.92
C ASP A 71 21.57 7.79 6.09
N GLU A 72 20.57 8.65 5.90
CA GLU A 72 20.12 9.68 6.84
C GLU A 72 18.60 9.65 7.09
N PRO A 73 18.02 8.52 7.54
CA PRO A 73 16.57 8.33 7.67
C PRO A 73 15.88 9.35 8.59
N HIS A 74 16.59 9.86 9.59
CA HIS A 74 16.10 10.82 10.56
C HIS A 74 15.75 12.19 9.96
N GLU A 75 16.39 12.60 8.85
CA GLU A 75 16.03 13.84 8.13
C GLU A 75 14.62 13.77 7.55
N TYR A 76 14.16 12.55 7.29
CA TYR A 76 12.82 12.23 6.79
C TYR A 76 11.81 11.90 7.90
N GLY A 77 12.20 12.05 9.17
CA GLY A 77 11.35 11.73 10.31
C GLY A 77 11.22 10.22 10.60
N PHE A 78 12.07 9.38 10.02
CA PHE A 78 12.12 7.95 10.34
C PHE A 78 12.94 7.72 11.61
N GLU A 79 12.45 6.84 12.48
CA GLU A 79 13.10 6.45 13.71
C GLU A 79 13.80 5.10 13.56
N CYS A 80 15.06 5.02 14.01
CA CYS A 80 15.81 3.78 14.05
C CYS A 80 15.41 2.88 15.22
N ILE A 81 15.09 1.63 14.91
CA ILE A 81 14.61 0.61 15.85
C ILE A 81 15.44 -0.67 15.77
N ASP A 82 15.47 -1.43 16.87
CA ASP A 82 16.28 -2.65 16.98
C ASP A 82 15.60 -3.89 16.38
N ALA A 83 14.27 -3.88 16.26
CA ALA A 83 13.49 -5.00 15.73
C ALA A 83 12.25 -4.49 14.96
N PRO A 84 11.79 -5.22 13.91
CA PRO A 84 10.57 -4.89 13.20
C PRO A 84 9.36 -4.82 14.15
N PRO A 85 8.48 -3.81 14.01
CA PRO A 85 7.28 -3.72 14.81
C PRO A 85 6.30 -4.83 14.44
N ALA A 86 5.45 -5.24 15.40
CA ALA A 86 4.52 -6.36 15.21
C ALA A 86 3.59 -6.19 13.99
N TRP A 87 3.22 -4.96 13.65
CA TRP A 87 2.38 -4.70 12.47
C TRP A 87 3.10 -5.00 11.14
N ALA A 88 4.43 -4.87 11.10
CA ALA A 88 5.24 -5.14 9.90
C ALA A 88 5.47 -6.64 9.71
N LEU A 89 5.38 -7.40 10.81
CA LEU A 89 5.41 -8.86 10.80
C LEU A 89 4.02 -9.47 10.60
N ALA A 90 2.96 -8.66 10.65
CA ALA A 90 1.60 -9.14 10.45
C ALA A 90 1.47 -9.66 9.03
N ALA A 91 1.07 -10.94 8.91
CA ALA A 91 0.90 -11.59 7.62
C ALA A 91 -0.14 -10.81 6.78
N TRP A 92 0.19 -10.61 5.51
CA TRP A 92 -0.72 -10.11 4.48
C TRP A 92 -1.94 -11.03 4.37
N PRO A 93 -3.14 -10.61 4.78
CA PRO A 93 -4.33 -11.45 4.68
C PRO A 93 -4.94 -11.29 3.28
N TRP A 94 -4.53 -12.14 2.33
CA TRP A 94 -5.10 -12.19 0.97
C TRP A 94 -5.62 -13.59 0.62
N PRO A 95 -6.73 -13.71 -0.16
CA PRO A 95 -7.50 -12.64 -0.81
C PRO A 95 -8.74 -12.17 -0.05
N ARG A 96 -9.13 -10.90 -0.28
CA ARG A 96 -10.49 -10.43 -0.03
C ARG A 96 -11.27 -10.51 -1.34
N ILE A 97 -12.10 -11.54 -1.46
CA ILE A 97 -13.19 -11.59 -2.44
C ILE A 97 -14.45 -11.44 -1.62
N ASP A 98 -14.91 -10.21 -1.46
CA ASP A 98 -16.24 -9.92 -0.96
C ASP A 98 -17.07 -9.77 -2.22
N GLY A 99 -17.74 -10.84 -2.62
CA GLY A 99 -18.69 -10.81 -3.74
C GLY A 99 -19.80 -9.78 -3.49
N GLU A 100 -20.41 -9.38 -4.60
CA GLU A 100 -21.63 -8.55 -4.74
C GLU A 100 -21.41 -7.03 -4.87
N GLY A 101 -21.56 -6.55 -6.10
CA GLY A 101 -21.64 -5.12 -6.43
C GLY A 101 -21.42 -4.77 -7.90
N ALA A 102 -20.93 -5.69 -8.74
CA ALA A 102 -20.89 -5.50 -10.18
C ALA A 102 -22.15 -6.07 -10.84
N GLU A 103 -23.32 -5.54 -10.50
CA GLU A 103 -24.51 -5.71 -11.33
C GLU A 103 -24.51 -4.64 -12.42
N GLY A 104 -23.64 -4.85 -13.40
CA GLY A 104 -23.63 -4.16 -14.67
C GLY A 104 -23.73 -5.20 -15.76
N ASN A 105 -24.94 -5.75 -15.97
CA ASN A 105 -25.21 -6.44 -17.23
C ASN A 105 -26.15 -5.59 -18.08
N ASP A 106 -25.49 -4.86 -18.95
CA ASP A 106 -25.98 -4.32 -20.21
C ASP A 106 -26.67 -5.45 -21.01
N ALA A 107 -28.00 -5.47 -20.98
CA ALA A 107 -28.79 -6.18 -21.98
C ALA A 107 -29.27 -5.17 -23.03
N GLY A 108 -28.36 -4.79 -23.90
CA GLY A 108 -28.67 -4.05 -25.11
C GLY A 108 -29.50 -4.88 -26.11
N THR A 109 -30.64 -4.30 -26.48
CA THR A 109 -31.24 -4.30 -27.83
C THR A 109 -32.02 -5.53 -28.30
N GLY A 110 -33.33 -5.30 -28.53
CA GLY A 110 -34.21 -6.15 -29.32
C GLY A 110 -35.59 -5.54 -29.51
N MET A 111 -35.68 -4.34 -30.08
CA MET A 111 -36.94 -3.82 -30.63
C MET A 111 -37.25 -4.59 -31.92
N SER A 112 -38.40 -5.26 -32.00
CA SER A 112 -39.12 -5.55 -33.25
C SER A 112 -40.57 -5.89 -32.95
N ASP A 113 -41.45 -5.16 -33.64
CA ASP A 113 -42.91 -5.17 -33.63
C ASP A 113 -43.58 -6.52 -34.03
N ILE A 114 -44.87 -6.65 -33.67
CA ILE A 114 -45.99 -7.22 -34.49
C ILE A 114 -45.98 -8.78 -34.68
N ASP A 115 -47.05 -9.59 -34.57
CA ASP A 115 -48.52 -9.48 -34.62
C ASP A 115 -49.17 -10.76 -34.01
N ASP A 116 -50.52 -10.75 -33.92
CA ASP A 116 -51.45 -11.91 -34.00
C ASP A 116 -51.82 -12.71 -32.74
N ASP A 117 -52.70 -12.14 -31.89
CA ASP A 117 -53.61 -12.90 -31.03
C ASP A 117 -54.84 -13.34 -31.84
N ALA A 118 -54.79 -14.55 -32.39
CA ALA A 118 -55.97 -15.33 -32.72
C ALA A 118 -56.33 -16.19 -31.49
N TRP A 119 -57.46 -15.90 -30.82
CA TRP A 119 -58.44 -16.86 -30.27
C TRP A 119 -59.70 -16.11 -29.78
#